data_AF-A0A1I7JV33-F1
#
_entry.id   AF-A0A1I7JV33-F1
#
_cell.length_a   1.000
_cell.length_b   1.000
_cell.length_c   1.000
_cell.angle_alpha   90.00
_cell.angle_beta   90.00
_cell.angle_gamma   90.00
#
_symmetry.space_group_name_H-M   'P 1'
#
loop_
_entity.id
_entity.type
_entity.pdbx_description
1 polymer ?
#
loop_
_entity_poly.entity_id
_entity_poly.type
_entity_poly.pdbx_seq_one_letter_code
_entity_poly.pdbx_strand_id
1 'polypeptide(L)'
;MNKDSELIYHGSYMEIEFPVIRKHKFTKDFSWGFYCTKFQEQAEDSASRFNTSIVNVYEVNNIDTLNIKKFKNYNDEWLDFVVSCRNGKIHNYDVVIGPMADDSIYDYIEAYFNGQMNKQKFFELMTLRHSTHQISFHSIKALDCINFIKSYQI
;
A
#
# COMPACT_ATOMS: atom_id res chain seq x y z
N MET A 1 -20.56 12.76 17.22
CA MET A 1 -19.22 13.23 16.80
C MET A 1 -19.04 12.73 15.39
N ASN A 2 -18.97 13.65 14.42
CA ASN A 2 -18.78 13.31 13.01
C ASN A 2 -17.45 12.58 12.89
N LYS A 3 -17.49 11.28 12.61
CA LYS A 3 -16.32 10.57 12.09
C LYS A 3 -16.20 11.04 10.65
N ASP A 4 -15.23 11.89 10.37
CA ASP A 4 -14.91 12.26 8.98
C ASP A 4 -14.67 10.95 8.22
N SER A 5 -15.53 10.68 7.25
CA SER A 5 -15.37 9.53 6.38
C SER A 5 -14.15 9.75 5.50
N GLU A 6 -13.23 8.78 5.49
CA GLU A 6 -12.01 8.88 4.72
C GLU A 6 -12.13 8.07 3.43
N LEU A 7 -11.97 8.75 2.28
CA LEU A 7 -11.98 8.11 0.97
C LEU A 7 -10.59 7.56 0.63
N ILE A 8 -10.58 6.35 0.08
CA ILE A 8 -9.39 5.69 -0.45
C ILE A 8 -9.65 5.18 -1.86
N TYR A 9 -8.56 5.04 -2.62
CA TYR A 9 -8.58 4.78 -4.05
C TYR A 9 -7.74 3.55 -4.41
N HIS A 10 -8.22 2.75 -5.35
CA HIS A 10 -7.52 1.58 -5.90
C HIS A 10 -7.56 1.60 -7.43
N GLY A 11 -6.39 1.71 -8.05
CA GLY A 11 -6.25 1.59 -9.50
C GLY A 11 -6.19 0.13 -9.94
N SER A 12 -6.94 -0.22 -10.99
CA SER A 12 -7.10 -1.60 -11.47
C SER A 12 -7.56 -1.63 -12.93
N TYR A 13 -7.77 -2.84 -13.47
CA TYR A 13 -8.32 -3.04 -14.81
C TYR A 13 -9.84 -3.21 -14.85
N MET A 14 -10.52 -3.16 -13.70
CA MET A 14 -11.96 -3.46 -13.60
C MET A 14 -12.59 -2.81 -12.36
N GLU A 15 -13.92 -2.73 -12.35
CA GLU A 15 -14.64 -2.42 -11.11
C GLU A 15 -14.49 -3.56 -10.09
N ILE A 16 -14.30 -3.19 -8.83
CA ILE A 16 -14.15 -4.11 -7.69
C ILE A 16 -15.10 -3.66 -6.60
N GLU A 17 -16.36 -4.10 -6.66
CA GLU A 17 -17.34 -3.82 -5.60
C GLU A 17 -16.99 -4.54 -4.29
N PHE A 18 -16.42 -5.75 -4.40
CA PHE A 18 -16.05 -6.60 -3.27
C PHE A 18 -14.53 -6.86 -3.26
N PRO A 19 -13.75 -6.08 -2.49
CA PRO A 19 -12.33 -6.29 -2.30
C PRO A 19 -12.00 -7.69 -1.80
N VAL A 20 -10.92 -8.28 -2.34
CA VAL A 20 -10.44 -9.61 -1.92
C VAL A 20 -8.93 -9.63 -1.77
N ILE A 21 -8.44 -10.38 -0.78
CA ILE A 21 -7.02 -10.66 -0.61
C ILE A 21 -6.66 -11.88 -1.46
N ARG A 22 -5.81 -11.68 -2.46
CA ARG A 22 -5.34 -12.75 -3.36
C ARG A 22 -3.90 -13.11 -3.04
N LYS A 23 -3.66 -14.41 -2.86
CA LYS A 23 -2.29 -14.95 -2.78
C LYS A 23 -1.76 -15.17 -4.19
N HIS A 24 -0.64 -14.54 -4.48
CA HIS A 24 0.11 -14.72 -5.73
C HIS A 24 1.44 -15.43 -5.44
N LYS A 25 2.21 -15.76 -6.49
CA LYS A 25 3.51 -16.42 -6.35
C LYS A 25 4.47 -15.66 -5.44
N PHE A 26 4.45 -14.33 -5.53
CA PHE A 26 5.30 -13.43 -4.74
C PHE A 26 4.46 -12.50 -3.88
N THR A 27 4.99 -12.16 -2.71
CA THR A 27 4.43 -11.14 -1.81
C THR A 27 4.81 -9.74 -2.29
N LYS A 28 4.02 -8.74 -1.89
CA LYS A 28 4.31 -7.32 -2.12
C LYS A 28 4.99 -6.70 -0.89
N ASP A 29 5.16 -5.38 -0.91
CA ASP A 29 5.82 -4.57 0.12
C ASP A 29 5.30 -4.85 1.53
N PHE A 30 3.98 -5.03 1.66
CA PHE A 30 3.32 -5.38 2.92
C PHE A 30 2.68 -6.77 2.86
N SER A 31 3.23 -7.72 2.10
CA SER A 31 2.65 -9.07 1.89
C SER A 31 1.39 -9.09 1.02
N TRP A 32 0.60 -10.17 1.09
CA TRP A 32 -0.66 -10.28 0.33
C TRP A 32 -1.77 -9.51 1.03
N GLY A 33 -2.29 -8.49 0.36
CA GLY A 33 -3.37 -7.65 0.85
C GLY A 33 -4.14 -7.01 -0.28
N PHE A 34 -5.23 -6.33 0.05
CA PHE A 34 -5.88 -5.39 -0.84
C PHE A 34 -5.27 -4.00 -0.61
N TYR A 35 -4.75 -3.36 -1.67
CA TYR A 35 -3.95 -2.14 -1.55
C TYR A 35 -4.70 -0.95 -2.10
N CYS A 36 -4.85 0.08 -1.29
CA CYS A 36 -5.40 1.37 -1.69
C CYS A 36 -4.43 2.51 -1.33
N THR A 37 -4.79 3.72 -1.71
CA THR A 37 -4.10 4.95 -1.33
C THR A 37 -5.10 6.05 -0.99
N LYS A 38 -4.66 7.07 -0.25
CA LYS A 38 -5.43 8.30 -0.02
C LYS A 38 -5.26 9.30 -1.17
N PHE A 39 -4.28 9.09 -2.04
CA PHE A 39 -3.95 10.00 -3.13
C PHE A 39 -4.60 9.50 -4.42
N GLN A 40 -5.63 10.21 -4.88
CA GLN A 40 -6.36 9.87 -6.11
C GLN A 40 -5.42 9.77 -7.31
N GLU A 41 -4.52 10.73 -7.49
CA GLU A 41 -3.51 10.76 -8.57
C GLU A 41 -2.65 9.49 -8.58
N GLN A 42 -2.22 8.99 -7.41
CA GLN A 42 -1.45 7.74 -7.31
C GLN A 42 -2.27 6.51 -7.73
N ALA A 43 -3.59 6.51 -7.49
CA ALA A 43 -4.47 5.45 -7.97
C ALA A 43 -4.72 5.54 -9.48
N GLU A 44 -4.82 6.75 -10.02
CA GLU A 44 -4.94 7.01 -11.47
C GLU A 44 -3.67 6.55 -12.21
N ASP A 45 -2.48 6.91 -11.70
CA ASP A 45 -1.19 6.41 -12.19
C ASP A 45 -1.05 4.88 -12.10
N SER A 46 -1.70 4.27 -11.12
CA SER A 46 -1.74 2.81 -11.00
C SER A 46 -2.69 2.19 -12.02
N ALA A 47 -3.83 2.83 -12.28
CA ALA A 47 -4.85 2.37 -13.23
C ALA A 47 -4.39 2.54 -14.69
N SER A 48 -3.64 3.60 -15.01
CA SER A 48 -3.16 3.92 -16.37
C SER A 48 -2.23 2.84 -16.97
N ARG A 49 -1.74 1.92 -16.14
CA ARG A 49 -0.93 0.76 -16.54
C ARG A 49 -1.74 -0.34 -17.23
N PHE A 50 -3.06 -0.26 -17.18
CA PHE A 50 -3.98 -1.22 -17.80
C PHE A 50 -4.62 -0.64 -19.06
N ASN A 51 -5.01 -1.51 -20.01
CA ASN A 51 -5.77 -1.07 -21.18
C ASN A 51 -7.15 -0.50 -20.82
N THR A 52 -7.75 -1.01 -19.75
CA THR A 52 -9.01 -0.52 -19.18
C THR A 52 -8.69 0.09 -17.82
N SER A 53 -8.43 1.39 -17.79
CA SER A 53 -7.94 2.08 -16.59
C SER A 53 -9.10 2.44 -15.66
N ILE A 54 -9.35 1.64 -14.62
CA ILE A 54 -10.43 1.89 -13.65
C ILE A 54 -9.86 2.26 -12.28
N VAL A 55 -10.38 3.35 -11.71
CA VAL A 55 -10.17 3.70 -10.30
C VAL A 55 -11.42 3.34 -9.51
N ASN A 56 -11.23 2.56 -8.45
CA ASN A 56 -12.27 2.20 -7.48
C ASN A 56 -12.14 3.08 -6.24
N VAL A 57 -13.26 3.63 -5.78
CA VAL A 57 -13.35 4.53 -4.62
C VAL A 57 -14.08 3.82 -3.48
N TYR A 58 -13.48 3.84 -2.30
CA TYR A 58 -14.05 3.26 -1.09
C TYR A 58 -14.07 4.27 0.04
N GLU A 59 -15.02 4.11 0.95
CA GLU A 59 -15.10 4.80 2.23
C GLU A 59 -14.61 3.88 3.35
N VAL A 60 -13.72 4.40 4.20
CA VAL A 60 -13.20 3.69 5.38
C VAL A 60 -14.06 3.97 6.60
N ASN A 61 -14.57 2.91 7.23
CA ASN A 61 -15.36 2.96 8.45
C ASN A 61 -14.78 2.02 9.52
N ASN A 62 -14.85 2.40 10.80
CA ASN A 62 -14.50 1.55 11.96
C ASN A 62 -13.07 0.96 12.01
N ILE A 63 -12.12 1.56 11.28
CA ILE A 63 -10.73 1.07 11.20
C ILE A 63 -10.01 1.04 12.55
N ASP A 64 -10.40 1.90 13.51
CA ASP A 64 -9.75 2.05 14.82
C ASP A 64 -9.82 0.78 15.69
N THR A 65 -10.69 -0.17 15.33
CA THR A 65 -10.85 -1.46 16.03
C THR A 65 -9.83 -2.53 15.58
N LEU A 66 -9.04 -2.24 14.55
CA LEU A 66 -8.13 -3.18 13.91
C LEU A 66 -6.71 -3.12 14.51
N ASN A 67 -5.94 -4.19 14.31
CA ASN A 67 -4.51 -4.18 14.58
C ASN A 67 -3.76 -3.48 13.44
N ILE A 68 -3.50 -2.18 13.60
CA ILE A 68 -2.90 -1.34 12.55
C ILE A 68 -1.39 -1.14 12.81
N LYS A 69 -0.57 -1.45 11.80
CA LYS A 69 0.82 -0.97 11.72
C LYS A 69 0.88 0.31 10.90
N LYS A 70 1.42 1.39 11.46
CA LYS A 70 1.59 2.68 10.76
C LYS A 70 3.06 3.07 10.71
N PHE A 71 3.58 3.32 9.51
CA PHE A 71 4.90 3.90 9.26
C PHE A 71 4.72 5.34 8.83
N LYS A 72 5.29 6.29 9.59
CA LYS A 72 5.15 7.73 9.29
C LYS A 72 5.98 8.13 8.07
N ASN A 73 7.21 7.63 8.00
CA ASN A 73 8.21 7.97 7.00
C ASN A 73 9.01 6.70 6.66
N TYR A 74 9.86 6.79 5.63
CA TYR A 74 10.94 5.82 5.42
C TYR A 74 11.86 5.83 6.66
N ASN A 75 11.87 4.73 7.40
CA ASN A 75 12.77 4.50 8.54
C ASN A 75 13.23 3.04 8.54
N ASP A 76 14.10 2.70 9.49
CA ASP A 76 14.70 1.37 9.60
C ASP A 76 13.64 0.28 9.74
N GLU A 77 12.66 0.53 10.60
CA GLU A 77 11.57 -0.40 10.87
C GLU A 77 10.73 -0.68 9.62
N TRP A 78 10.44 0.36 8.82
CA TRP A 78 9.75 0.22 7.55
C TRP A 78 10.59 -0.58 6.56
N LEU A 79 11.90 -0.30 6.48
CA LEU A 79 12.81 -1.00 5.57
C LEU A 79 12.88 -2.49 5.90
N ASP A 80 13.12 -2.83 7.16
CA ASP A 80 13.17 -4.20 7.66
C ASP A 80 11.84 -4.92 7.40
N PHE A 81 10.72 -4.23 7.60
CA PHE A 81 9.38 -4.76 7.38
C PHE A 81 9.13 -5.08 5.90
N VAL A 82 9.45 -4.16 4.99
CA VAL A 82 9.29 -4.34 3.54
C VAL A 82 10.18 -5.45 3.02
N VAL A 83 11.45 -5.49 3.43
CA VAL A 83 12.38 -6.56 3.08
C VAL A 83 11.87 -7.92 3.58
N SER A 84 11.40 -7.98 4.82
CA SER A 84 10.82 -9.19 5.40
C SER A 84 9.62 -9.68 4.57
N CYS A 85 8.68 -8.77 4.25
CA CYS A 85 7.49 -9.10 3.46
C CYS A 85 7.84 -9.58 2.05
N ARG A 86 8.73 -8.90 1.33
CA ARG A 86 9.14 -9.28 -0.03
C ARG A 86 9.91 -10.61 -0.06
N ASN A 87 10.56 -10.98 1.04
CA ASN A 87 11.15 -12.32 1.24
C ASN A 87 10.12 -13.40 1.63
N GLY A 88 8.83 -13.14 1.48
CA GLY A 88 7.75 -14.11 1.67
C GLY A 88 7.28 -14.29 3.12
N LYS A 89 7.82 -13.52 4.08
CA LYS A 89 7.32 -13.56 5.45
C LYS A 89 5.99 -12.83 5.55
N ILE A 90 5.09 -13.36 6.37
CA ILE A 90 3.77 -12.77 6.66
C ILE A 90 3.75 -12.14 8.05
N HIS A 91 2.76 -11.29 8.31
CA HIS A 91 2.54 -10.62 9.60
C HIS A 91 1.09 -10.73 10.07
N ASN A 92 0.83 -10.36 11.32
CA ASN A 92 -0.49 -10.47 11.96
C ASN A 92 -1.24 -9.12 12.05
N TYR A 93 -0.77 -8.08 11.35
CA TYR A 93 -1.49 -6.82 11.24
C TYR A 93 -2.68 -6.95 10.29
N ASP A 94 -3.80 -6.35 10.67
CA ASP A 94 -5.01 -6.28 9.85
C ASP A 94 -4.87 -5.22 8.76
N VAL A 95 -4.21 -4.12 9.11
CA VAL A 95 -3.94 -3.00 8.20
C VAL A 95 -2.49 -2.57 8.37
N VAL A 96 -1.80 -2.33 7.25
CA VAL A 96 -0.50 -1.65 7.24
C VAL A 96 -0.61 -0.38 6.41
N ILE A 97 -0.25 0.76 7.01
CA ILE A 97 -0.23 2.08 6.39
C ILE A 97 1.20 2.60 6.38
N GLY A 98 1.66 3.13 5.25
CA GLY A 98 2.98 3.72 5.16
C GLY A 98 3.34 4.18 3.76
N PRO A 99 4.59 4.61 3.56
CA PRO A 99 5.06 4.96 2.22
C PRO A 99 5.13 3.72 1.32
N MET A 100 4.99 3.95 0.01
CA MET A 100 5.06 2.93 -1.03
C MET A 100 6.52 2.62 -1.37
N ALA A 101 6.89 1.35 -1.53
CA ALA A 101 8.18 0.98 -2.11
C ALA A 101 7.99 0.78 -3.62
N ASP A 102 7.89 1.89 -4.37
CA ASP A 102 7.82 1.84 -5.84
C ASP A 102 9.04 1.16 -6.47
N ASP A 103 8.99 0.94 -7.79
CA ASP A 103 10.02 0.20 -8.53
C ASP A 103 11.43 0.78 -8.33
N SER A 104 11.56 2.11 -8.21
CA SER A 104 12.86 2.73 -7.97
C SER A 104 13.35 2.60 -6.52
N ILE A 105 12.43 2.47 -5.56
CA ILE A 105 12.77 2.18 -4.17
C ILE A 105 13.18 0.70 -4.02
N TYR A 106 12.60 -0.20 -4.82
CA TYR A 106 12.99 -1.61 -4.86
C TYR A 106 14.49 -1.78 -5.11
N ASP A 107 15.03 -1.11 -6.13
CA ASP A 107 16.45 -1.19 -6.48
C ASP A 107 17.36 -0.74 -5.32
N TYR A 108 16.96 0.30 -4.60
CA TYR A 108 17.73 0.78 -3.45
C TYR A 108 17.65 -0.15 -2.24
N ILE A 109 16.49 -0.79 -2.03
CA ILE A 109 16.32 -1.82 -1.01
C ILE A 109 17.22 -3.02 -1.33
N GLU A 110 17.25 -3.47 -2.58
CA GLU A 110 18.11 -4.58 -3.02
C GLU A 110 19.59 -4.21 -2.91
N ALA A 111 20.00 -3.01 -3.34
CA ALA A 111 21.37 -2.54 -3.19
C ALA A 111 21.80 -2.46 -1.72
N TYR A 112 20.92 -2.00 -0.82
CA TYR A 112 21.19 -2.00 0.62
C TYR A 112 21.35 -3.43 1.16
N PHE A 113 20.44 -4.34 0.79
CA PHE A 113 20.47 -5.73 1.24
C PHE A 113 21.73 -6.46 0.77
N ASN A 114 22.18 -6.20 -0.47
CA ASN A 114 23.40 -6.77 -1.04
C ASN A 114 24.68 -6.08 -0.55
N GLY A 115 24.60 -5.14 0.39
CA GLY A 115 25.75 -4.39 0.91
C GLY A 115 26.37 -3.40 -0.09
N GLN A 116 25.70 -3.14 -1.22
CA GLN A 116 26.13 -2.22 -2.27
C GLN A 116 25.76 -0.76 -1.98
N MET A 117 24.82 -0.55 -1.05
CA MET A 117 24.41 0.78 -0.58
C MET A 117 24.46 0.84 0.94
N ASN A 118 25.00 1.93 1.50
CA ASN A 118 24.94 2.16 2.93
C ASN A 118 23.63 2.87 3.32
N LYS A 119 23.28 2.74 4.60
CA LYS A 119 22.05 3.27 5.19
C LYS A 119 21.89 4.79 5.04
N GLN A 120 23.00 5.54 5.19
CA GLN A 120 22.98 7.00 5.04
C GLN A 120 22.58 7.40 3.62
N LYS A 121 23.14 6.72 2.61
CA LYS A 121 22.82 6.98 1.21
C LYS A 121 21.38 6.62 0.86
N PHE A 122 20.89 5.50 1.41
CA PHE A 122 19.49 5.09 1.24
C PHE A 122 18.53 6.19 1.70
N PHE A 123 18.69 6.69 2.93
CA PHE A 123 17.79 7.72 3.45
C PHE A 123 17.94 9.07 2.77
N GLU A 124 19.15 9.47 2.36
CA GLU A 124 19.36 10.66 1.55
C GLU A 124 18.50 10.60 0.27
N LEU A 125 18.54 9.48 -0.45
CA LEU A 125 17.73 9.28 -1.65
C LEU A 125 16.23 9.29 -1.36
N MET A 126 15.79 8.79 -0.19
CA MET A 126 14.38 8.84 0.21
C MET A 126 13.88 10.26 0.49
N THR A 127 14.73 11.16 1.01
CA THR A 127 14.32 12.55 1.30
C THR A 127 14.01 13.39 0.06
N LEU A 128 14.53 12.97 -1.10
CA LEU A 128 14.35 13.66 -2.37
C LEU A 128 13.07 13.23 -3.11
N ARG A 129 12.33 12.26 -2.58
CA ARG A 129 11.16 11.67 -3.25
C ARG A 129 9.87 12.41 -2.91
N HIS A 130 8.94 12.37 -3.87
CA HIS A 130 7.56 12.77 -3.63
C HIS A 130 6.91 11.85 -2.59
N SER A 131 5.97 12.43 -1.83
CA SER A 131 5.24 11.70 -0.80
C SER A 131 4.35 10.64 -1.46
N THR A 132 4.60 9.38 -1.15
CA THR A 132 3.74 8.25 -1.54
C THR A 132 3.02 7.71 -0.32
N HIS A 133 1.84 7.15 -0.52
CA HIS A 133 1.05 6.57 0.54
C HIS A 133 0.40 5.26 0.08
N GLN A 134 0.43 4.25 0.92
CA GLN A 134 -0.36 3.04 0.74
C GLN A 134 -1.01 2.63 2.05
N ILE A 135 -2.24 2.12 1.92
CA ILE A 135 -2.98 1.42 2.95
C ILE A 135 -3.28 0.02 2.42
N SER A 136 -2.91 -1.00 3.18
CA SER A 136 -3.06 -2.39 2.78
C SER A 136 -3.89 -3.16 3.81
N PHE A 137 -4.89 -3.89 3.33
CA PHE A 137 -5.84 -4.66 4.14
C PHE A 137 -5.55 -6.16 4.04
N HIS A 138 -5.39 -6.82 5.18
CA HIS A 138 -4.80 -8.18 5.30
C HIS A 138 -5.69 -9.20 5.99
N SER A 139 -6.87 -8.80 6.47
CA SER A 139 -7.84 -9.70 7.09
C SER A 139 -9.26 -9.39 6.63
N ILE A 140 -10.17 -10.35 6.80
CA ILE A 140 -11.59 -10.19 6.42
C ILE A 140 -12.20 -8.99 7.15
N LYS A 141 -12.00 -8.89 8.47
CA LYS A 141 -12.48 -7.75 9.26
C LYS A 141 -11.88 -6.40 8.81
N ALA A 142 -10.70 -6.41 8.19
CA ALA A 142 -10.12 -5.21 7.60
C ALA A 142 -10.81 -4.83 6.28
N LEU A 143 -11.17 -5.81 5.45
CA LEU A 143 -11.97 -5.58 4.24
C LEU A 143 -13.40 -5.13 4.58
N ASP A 144 -13.99 -5.64 5.67
CA ASP A 144 -15.31 -5.20 6.15
C ASP A 144 -15.33 -3.74 6.60
N CYS A 145 -14.16 -3.13 6.81
CA CYS A 145 -14.02 -1.72 7.14
C CYS A 145 -14.02 -0.79 5.90
N ILE A 146 -14.05 -1.33 4.67
CA ILE A 146 -14.07 -0.53 3.45
C ILE A 146 -15.33 -0.79 2.64
N ASN A 147 -16.05 0.28 2.31
CA ASN A 147 -17.32 0.22 1.60
C ASN A 147 -17.13 0.81 0.21
N PHE A 148 -17.49 0.05 -0.83
CA PHE A 148 -17.42 0.54 -2.21
C PHE A 148 -18.41 1.70 -2.40
N ILE A 149 -17.95 2.78 -3.02
CA ILE A 149 -18.76 3.96 -3.31
C ILE A 149 -19.05 4.06 -4.79
N LYS A 150 -18.01 3.95 -5.63
CA LYS A 150 -18.11 4.04 -7.09
C LYS A 150 -16.81 3.59 -7.74
N SER A 151 -16.87 3.37 -9.05
CA SER A 151 -15.70 3.33 -9.91
C SER A 151 -15.80 4.38 -11.02
N TYR A 152 -14.67 4.73 -11.62
CA TYR A 152 -14.64 5.55 -12.84
C TYR A 152 -13.47 5.14 -13.73
N GLN A 153 -13.66 5.31 -15.03
CA GLN A 153 -12.62 5.10 -16.03
C GLN A 153 -11.86 6.42 -16.27
N ILE A 154 -10.54 6.30 -16.46
CA ILE A 154 -9.66 7.41 -16.88
C ILE A 154 -9.16 7.23 -18.30
#